data_AF-A0A2M7DSL1-F1
#
_entry.id   AF-A0A2M7DSL1-F1
#
_cell.length_a   1.000
_cell.length_b   1.000
_cell.length_c   1.000
_cell.angle_alpha   90.00
_cell.angle_beta   90.00
_cell.angle_gamma   90.00
#
_symmetry.space_group_name_H-M   'P 1'
#
loop_
_entity.id
_entity.type
_entity.pdbx_description
1 polymer ?
#
loop_
_entity_poly.entity_id
_entity_poly.type
_entity_poly.pdbx_seq_one_letter_code
_entity_poly.pdbx_strand_id
1 'polypeptide(L)' 'MDQYNLQLLTKKLKIASLNIVRENIEIEILNAFSQSKLAKKIIFYGGTALRLAYASPRFSEDLDFLMIK' A
#
# COMPACT_ATOMS: atom_id res chain seq x y z
N MET A 1 -8.86 -6.31 8.16
CA MET A 1 -8.23 -6.14 9.49
C MET A 1 -9.32 -5.82 10.50
N ASP A 2 -9.40 -6.57 11.60
CA ASP A 2 -10.36 -6.28 12.69
C ASP A 2 -9.80 -5.24 13.68
N GLN A 3 -10.66 -4.78 14.60
CA GLN A 3 -10.29 -3.77 15.60
C GLN A 3 -9.21 -4.25 16.57
N TYR A 4 -9.21 -5.53 16.94
CA TYR A 4 -8.25 -6.09 17.89
C TYR A 4 -6.83 -6.09 17.30
N ASN A 5 -6.68 -6.61 16.08
CA ASN A 5 -5.40 -6.63 15.38
C ASN A 5 -4.89 -5.22 15.08
N LEU A 6 -5.78 -4.29 14.72
CA LEU A 6 -5.40 -2.89 14.49
C LEU A 6 -4.84 -2.24 15.75
N GLN A 7 -5.46 -2.47 16.91
CA GLN A 7 -4.97 -1.96 18.20
C GLN A 7 -3.60 -2.55 18.58
N LEU A 8 -3.41 -3.86 18.35
CA LEU A 8 -2.13 -4.52 18.59
C LEU A 8 -1.02 -3.94 17.71
N LEU A 9 -1.28 -3.79 16.41
CA LEU A 9 -0.30 -3.25 15.45
C LEU A 9 0.03 -1.78 15.74
N THR A 10 -0.99 -0.96 16.05
CA THR A 10 -0.82 0.44 16.44
C THR A 10 0.17 0.57 17.60
N LYS A 11 0.00 -0.24 18.65
CA LYS A 11 0.89 -0.25 19.82
C LYS A 11 2.29 -0.77 19.49
N LYS A 12 2.38 -1.90 18.77
CA LYS A 12 3.64 -2.56 18.43
C LYS A 12 4.52 -1.72 17.52
N LEU A 13 3.93 -1.16 16.47
CA LEU A 13 4.65 -0.42 15.43
C LEU A 13 4.81 1.07 15.77
N LYS A 14 4.03 1.58 16.74
CA LYS A 14 3.93 3.01 17.07
C LYS A 14 3.53 3.86 15.85
N ILE A 15 2.61 3.32 15.06
CA ILE A 15 2.06 3.95 13.85
C ILE A 15 0.59 4.27 14.11
N ALA A 16 0.12 5.42 13.62
CA ALA A 16 -1.30 5.76 13.67
C ALA A 16 -2.17 4.71 12.96
N SER A 17 -3.29 4.35 13.56
CA SER A 17 -4.20 3.31 13.03
C SER A 17 -4.63 3.57 11.59
N LEU A 18 -4.87 4.85 11.23
CA LEU A 18 -5.21 5.26 9.87
C LEU A 18 -4.17 4.80 8.84
N ASN A 19 -2.88 4.97 9.14
CA ASN A 19 -1.81 4.60 8.22
C ASN A 19 -1.69 3.07 8.07
N ILE A 20 -1.91 2.32 9.14
CA ILE A 20 -1.92 0.84 9.09
C ILE A 20 -3.05 0.34 8.20
N VAL A 21 -4.26 0.89 8.39
CA VAL A 21 -5.43 0.53 7.58
C VAL A 21 -5.22 0.92 6.12
N ARG A 22 -4.66 2.12 5.88
CA ARG A 22 -4.38 2.61 4.53
C ARG A 22 -3.40 1.71 3.79
N GLU A 23 -2.23 1.41 4.37
CA GLU A 23 -1.26 0.50 3.74
C GLU A 23 -1.86 -0.87 3.47
N ASN A 24 -2.68 -1.39 4.39
CA ASN A 24 -3.39 -2.65 4.17
C ASN A 24 -4.30 -2.55 2.93
N ILE A 25 -5.08 -1.47 2.79
CA ILE A 25 -5.95 -1.25 1.63
C ILE A 25 -5.14 -1.08 0.34
N GLU A 26 -4.05 -0.32 0.36
CA GLU A 26 -3.16 -0.14 -0.78
C GLU A 26 -2.60 -1.48 -1.27
N ILE A 27 -2.15 -2.34 -0.35
CA ILE A 27 -1.68 -3.70 -0.65
C ILE A 27 -2.80 -4.55 -1.25
N GLU A 28 -4.01 -4.52 -0.68
CA GLU A 28 -5.16 -5.27 -1.23
C GLU A 28 -5.53 -4.81 -2.65
N ILE A 29 -5.53 -3.50 -2.90
CA ILE A 29 -5.78 -2.93 -4.23
C ILE A 29 -4.71 -3.40 -5.22
N LEU A 30 -3.43 -3.30 -4.85
CA LEU A 30 -2.32 -3.74 -5.70
C LEU A 30 -2.38 -5.25 -5.97
N ASN A 31 -2.71 -6.06 -4.96
CA ASN A 31 -2.89 -7.50 -5.09
C ASN A 31 -4.02 -7.83 -6.08
N ALA A 32 -5.19 -7.22 -5.94
CA ALA A 32 -6.30 -7.41 -6.87
C ALA A 32 -5.93 -6.93 -8.29
N PHE A 33 -5.28 -5.77 -8.39
CA PHE A 33 -4.89 -5.18 -9.65
C PHE A 33 -3.86 -6.04 -10.41
N SER A 34 -2.88 -6.61 -9.69
CA SER A 34 -1.85 -7.48 -10.25
C SER A 34 -2.39 -8.74 -10.94
N GLN A 35 -3.58 -9.20 -10.55
CA GLN A 35 -4.26 -10.35 -11.15
C GLN A 35 -5.00 -10.00 -12.46
N SER A 36 -5.16 -8.70 -12.76
CA SER A 36 -5.81 -8.23 -13.97
C SER A 36 -4.89 -8.32 -15.20
N LYS A 37 -5.48 -8.44 -16.40
CA LYS A 37 -4.72 -8.34 -17.66
C LYS A 37 -4.05 -6.97 -17.84
N LEU A 38 -4.59 -5.92 -17.20
CA LEU A 38 -4.08 -4.55 -17.28
C LEU A 38 -2.72 -4.40 -16.58
N ALA A 39 -2.43 -5.24 -15.57
CA ALA A 39 -1.15 -5.23 -14.85
C ALA A 39 0.07 -5.36 -15.76
N LYS A 40 -0.06 -6.06 -16.90
CA LYS A 40 1.02 -6.23 -17.88
C LYS A 40 1.33 -4.96 -18.69
N LYS A 41 0.47 -3.93 -18.60
CA LYS A 41 0.57 -2.70 -19.39
C LYS A 41 0.84 -1.47 -18.54
N ILE A 42 1.09 -1.64 -17.24
CA ILE A 42 1.33 -0.51 -16.36
C ILE A 42 2.54 -0.74 -15.44
N ILE A 43 3.12 0.34 -14.96
CA ILE A 43 4.22 0.36 -14.00
C ILE A 43 3.69 1.05 -12.74
N PHE A 44 3.75 0.37 -11.61
CA PHE A 44 3.52 0.97 -10.31
C PHE A 44 4.79 1.72 -9.86
N TYR A 45 4.66 3.01 -9.53
CA TYR A 45 5.78 3.86 -9.16
C TYR A 45 5.37 4.88 -8.07
N GLY A 46 6.22 5.88 -7.83
CA GLY A 46 5.89 6.98 -6.93
C GLY A 46 6.11 6.69 -5.44
N GLY A 47 5.48 7.51 -4.60
CA GLY A 47 5.73 7.53 -3.16
C GLY A 47 5.32 6.25 -2.44
N THR A 48 4.21 5.66 -2.84
CA THR A 48 3.66 4.44 -2.23
C THR A 48 4.48 3.21 -2.65
N ALA A 49 5.01 3.18 -3.87
CA ALA A 49 5.98 2.16 -4.26
C ALA A 49 7.26 2.23 -3.41
N LEU A 50 7.80 3.43 -3.16
CA LEU A 50 8.94 3.62 -2.26
C LEU A 50 8.62 3.18 -0.83
N ARG A 51 7.39 3.43 -0.35
CA ARG A 51 6.95 3.01 0.99
C ARG A 51 6.86 1.49 1.10
N LEU A 52 6.09 0.85 0.23
CA LEU A 52 5.74 -0.57 0.33
C LEU A 52 6.88 -1.50 -0.12
N ALA A 53 7.58 -1.16 -1.20
CA ALA A 53 8.62 -2.04 -1.78
C ALA A 53 10.04 -1.73 -1.29
N TYR A 54 10.29 -0.50 -0.84
CA TYR A 54 11.64 -0.03 -0.46
C TYR A 54 11.72 0.51 0.98
N ALA A 55 10.69 0.28 1.80
CA ALA A 55 10.64 0.65 3.22
C ALA A 55 10.94 2.14 3.50
N SER A 56 10.51 3.04 2.61
CA SER A 56 10.62 4.48 2.86
C SER A 56 9.98 4.88 4.20
N PRO A 57 10.61 5.78 4.99
CA PRO A 57 10.13 6.13 6.32
C PRO A 57 8.84 6.98 6.32
N ARG A 58 8.49 7.59 5.18
CA ARG A 58 7.27 8.40 5.07
C ARG A 58 6.08 7.57 4.59
N PHE A 59 4.92 7.78 5.21
CA PHE A 59 3.65 7.29 4.68
C PHE A 59 3.29 8.04 3.40
N SER A 60 2.60 7.36 2.51
CA SER A 60 2.11 7.87 1.23
C SER A 60 0.63 7.51 1.11
N GLU A 61 -0.11 8.22 0.25
CA GLU A 61 -1.57 8.02 0.15
C GLU A 61 -2.06 7.74 -1.28
N ASP A 62 -1.24 8.05 -2.29
CA ASP A 62 -1.60 7.92 -3.70
C ASP A 62 -1.04 6.63 -4.30
N LEU A 63 -1.80 5.97 -5.18
CA LEU A 63 -1.30 4.88 -6.01
C LEU A 63 -1.00 5.41 -7.41
N ASP A 64 0.29 5.63 -7.68
CA ASP A 64 0.75 6.18 -8.96
C ASP A 64 1.06 5.08 -9.98
N PHE A 65 0.54 5.23 -11.19
CA PHE A 65 0.77 4.29 -12.29
C PHE A 65 1.16 5.00 -13.59
N LEU A 66 2.11 4.42 -14.32
CA LEU A 66 2.42 4.79 -15.71
C LEU A 66 1.91 3.70 -16.64
N MET A 67 1.29 4.07 -17.75
CA MET A 67 0.87 3.12 -18.77
C MET A 67 1.96 2.97 -19.83
N ILE A 68 2.30 1.73 -20.17
CA ILE A 68 3.22 1.37 -21.25
C ILE A 68 2.41 1.15 -22.52
N LYS A 69 2.90 1.70 -23.64
CA LYS A 69 2.27 1.61 -24.96
C LYS A 69 2.48 0.25 -25.62
#